data_AF-A0A4Y2IBA2-F1
#
_entry.id   AF-A0A4Y2IBA2-F1
#
_cell.length_a   1.000
_cell.length_b   1.000
_cell.length_c   1.000
_cell.angle_alpha   90.00
_cell.angle_beta   90.00
_cell.angle_gamma   90.00
#
_symmetry.space_group_name_H-M   'P 1'
#
loop_
_entity.id
_entity.type
_entity.pdbx_description
1 polymer ?
#
loop_
_entity_poly.entity_id
_entity_poly.type
_entity_poly.pdbx_seq_one_letter_code
_entity_poly.pdbx_strand_id
1 'polypeptide(L)'
;MGNRKLSLLSTVARVFDPLGFISPFVVRVKKLVQEIWERGVDWDSKLPDDLRIKWEKWCCETGYLSDMRINRCYFSNWDKDAGGIEMHIFCDSSQVAYGAVAYFWWETPSGEVGVRFVMAMSRLAPLKKLSLPRLELMGALVGAKLWKHCRMFLRVW
;
A
#
# COMPACT_ATOMS: atom_id res chain seq x y z
N MET A 1 -2.84 22.11 6.09
CA MET A 1 -1.80 21.34 6.82
C MET A 1 -0.56 22.21 6.97
N GLY A 2 0.29 22.00 7.98
CA GLY A 2 1.48 22.85 8.23
C GLY A 2 2.65 22.57 7.28
N ASN A 3 3.56 23.54 7.12
CA ASN A 3 4.67 23.53 6.15
C ASN A 3 6.07 23.29 6.78
N ARG A 4 6.11 22.72 7.99
CA ARG A 4 7.33 22.34 8.71
C ARG A 4 7.46 20.82 8.74
N LYS A 5 8.69 20.32 8.88
CA LYS A 5 8.97 18.87 9.00
C LYS A 5 8.15 18.22 10.10
N LEU A 6 8.07 18.82 11.29
CA LEU A 6 7.30 18.28 12.42
C LEU A 6 5.80 18.17 12.09
N SER A 7 5.21 19.20 11.47
CA SER A 7 3.80 19.20 11.08
C SER A 7 3.49 18.12 10.04
N LEU A 8 4.40 17.90 9.09
CA LEU A 8 4.28 16.85 8.08
C LEU A 8 4.32 15.46 8.75
N LEU A 9 5.33 15.18 9.58
CA LEU A 9 5.48 13.89 10.26
C LEU A 9 4.27 13.58 11.16
N SER A 10 3.79 14.58 11.91
CA SER A 10 2.58 14.46 12.73
C SER A 10 1.35 14.11 11.89
N THR A 11 1.26 14.66 10.67
CA THR A 11 0.15 14.35 9.75
C THR A 11 0.28 12.95 9.18
N VAL A 12 1.47 12.54 8.75
CA VAL A 12 1.73 11.21 8.20
C VAL A 12 1.43 10.12 9.24
N ALA A 13 1.77 10.36 10.51
CA ALA A 13 1.51 9.42 11.60
C ALA A 13 0.01 9.17 11.86
N ARG A 14 -0.88 10.06 11.40
CA ARG A 14 -2.34 9.89 11.51
C ARG A 14 -2.92 8.98 10.44
N VAL A 15 -2.15 8.64 9.41
CA VAL A 15 -2.60 7.77 8.33
C VAL A 15 -2.66 6.34 8.84
N PHE A 16 -3.88 5.81 8.98
CA PHE A 16 -4.14 4.44 9.39
C PHE A 16 -4.66 3.62 8.22
N ASP A 17 -3.80 2.77 7.65
CA ASP A 17 -4.12 1.86 6.54
C ASP A 17 -3.59 0.44 6.82
N PRO A 18 -4.22 -0.31 7.75
CA PRO A 18 -3.73 -1.62 8.16
C PRO A 18 -3.83 -2.67 7.05
N LEU A 19 -4.77 -2.51 6.12
CA LEU A 19 -5.02 -3.45 5.02
C LEU A 19 -4.34 -3.02 3.72
N GLY A 20 -3.76 -1.82 3.65
CA GLY A 20 -3.03 -1.35 2.48
C GLY A 20 -3.91 -0.89 1.31
N PHE A 21 -5.18 -0.56 1.55
CA PHE A 21 -6.10 -0.11 0.49
C PHE A 21 -5.61 1.15 -0.21
N ILE A 22 -4.98 2.04 0.55
CA ILE A 22 -4.43 3.30 0.04
C ILE A 22 -2.90 3.24 -0.05
N SER A 23 -2.32 2.04 -0.09
CA SER A 23 -0.87 1.85 -0.19
C SER A 23 -0.20 2.65 -1.32
N PRO A 24 -0.77 2.76 -2.55
CA PRO A 24 -0.21 3.62 -3.61
C PRO A 24 -0.20 5.11 -3.25
N PHE A 25 -1.16 5.56 -2.43
CA PHE A 25 -1.23 6.93 -1.93
C PHE A 25 -0.20 7.16 -0.80
N VAL A 26 -0.09 6.20 0.13
CA VAL A 26 0.78 6.26 1.31
C VAL A 26 2.26 6.13 0.96
N VAL A 27 2.62 5.32 -0.02
CA VAL A 27 4.03 5.14 -0.42
C VAL A 27 4.66 6.46 -0.88
N ARG A 28 3.88 7.35 -1.50
CA ARG A 28 4.33 8.67 -1.96
C ARG A 28 4.75 9.57 -0.80
N VAL A 29 3.98 9.60 0.28
CA VAL A 29 4.34 10.40 1.45
C VAL A 29 5.46 9.77 2.26
N LYS A 30 5.53 8.43 2.32
CA LYS A 30 6.69 7.74 2.89
C LYS A 30 7.97 8.15 2.15
N LYS A 31 7.94 8.17 0.80
CA LYS A 31 9.07 8.62 -0.02
C LYS A 31 9.43 10.08 0.28
N LEU A 32 8.43 10.97 0.38
CA LEU A 32 8.68 12.37 0.72
C LEU A 32 9.35 12.51 2.10
N VAL A 33 8.90 11.75 3.09
CA VAL A 33 9.55 11.70 4.41
C VAL A 33 11.00 11.26 4.27
N GLN A 34 11.28 10.19 3.52
CA GLN A 34 12.64 9.72 3.25
C GLN A 34 13.51 10.83 2.62
N GLU A 35 13.02 11.53 1.60
CA GLU A 35 13.74 12.66 0.96
C GLU A 35 14.04 13.81 1.95
N ILE A 36 13.10 14.12 2.85
CA ILE A 36 13.29 15.15 3.89
C ILE A 36 14.42 14.76 4.85
N TRP A 37 14.49 13.47 5.23
CA TRP A 37 15.56 12.96 6.09
C TRP A 37 16.92 12.98 5.39
N GLU A 38 16.99 12.57 4.14
CA GLU A 38 18.23 12.60 3.34
C GLU A 38 18.79 14.01 3.20
N ARG A 39 17.93 15.03 3.11
CA ARG A 39 18.33 16.44 3.01
C ARG A 39 18.66 17.10 4.33
N GLY A 40 18.54 16.39 5.45
CA GLY A 40 18.87 16.94 6.77
C GLY A 40 18.02 18.14 7.18
N VAL A 41 16.77 18.22 6.71
CA VAL A 41 15.87 19.34 7.06
C VAL A 41 15.60 19.33 8.56
N ASP A 42 15.73 20.49 9.19
CA ASP A 42 15.50 20.66 10.62
C ASP A 42 14.01 20.59 10.98
N TRP A 43 13.71 20.14 12.20
CA TRP A 43 12.35 19.85 12.67
C TRP A 43 11.38 21.03 12.56
N ASP A 44 11.84 22.23 12.92
CA ASP A 44 11.02 23.45 12.96
C ASP A 44 11.21 24.35 11.74
N SER A 45 12.17 24.02 10.89
CA SER A 45 12.40 24.71 9.63
C SER A 45 11.25 24.51 8.64
N LYS A 46 11.08 25.50 7.76
CA LYS A 46 10.18 25.36 6.60
C LYS A 46 10.76 24.36 5.61
N LEU A 47 9.88 23.60 4.97
CA LEU A 47 10.27 22.70 3.89
C LEU A 47 10.84 23.51 2.70
N PRO A 48 11.90 23.03 2.04
CA PRO A 48 12.32 23.51 0.74
C PRO A 48 11.15 23.50 -0.25
N ASP A 49 11.11 24.47 -1.18
CA ASP A 49 9.95 24.68 -2.05
C ASP A 49 9.56 23.44 -2.86
N ASP A 50 10.52 22.67 -3.35
CA ASP A 50 10.25 21.46 -4.12
C ASP A 50 9.59 20.36 -3.26
N LEU A 51 10.00 20.20 -2.00
CA LEU A 51 9.37 19.27 -1.05
C LEU A 51 8.00 19.79 -0.59
N ARG A 52 7.88 21.11 -0.41
CA ARG A 52 6.62 21.77 -0.06
C ARG A 52 5.57 21.59 -1.15
N ILE A 53 5.92 21.74 -2.41
CA ILE A 53 5.01 21.51 -3.55
C ILE A 53 4.54 20.06 -3.57
N LYS A 54 5.43 19.08 -3.39
CA LYS A 54 5.06 17.66 -3.29
C LYS A 54 4.13 17.40 -2.11
N TRP A 55 4.41 18.02 -0.97
CA TRP A 55 3.60 17.92 0.25
C TRP A 55 2.20 18.48 0.03
N GLU A 56 2.09 19.72 -0.43
CA GLU A 56 0.83 20.41 -0.71
C GLU A 56 0.00 19.63 -1.74
N LYS A 57 0.62 19.13 -2.80
CA LYS A 57 -0.04 18.26 -3.78
C LYS A 57 -0.63 17.01 -3.12
N TRP A 58 0.16 16.29 -2.33
CA TRP A 58 -0.32 15.10 -1.62
C TRP A 58 -1.47 15.44 -0.66
N CYS A 59 -1.40 16.57 0.04
CA CYS A 59 -2.45 17.05 0.92
C CYS A 59 -3.75 17.33 0.15
N CYS A 60 -3.68 18.03 -0.98
CA CYS A 60 -4.86 18.33 -1.80
C CYS A 60 -5.54 17.04 -2.31
N GLU A 61 -4.74 16.04 -2.67
CA GLU A 61 -5.26 14.76 -3.17
C GLU A 61 -5.93 13.91 -2.07
N THR A 62 -5.73 14.21 -0.78
CA THR A 62 -6.41 13.49 0.32
C THR A 62 -7.93 13.59 0.24
N GLY A 63 -8.46 14.68 -0.32
CA GLY A 63 -9.91 14.89 -0.47
C GLY A 63 -10.57 13.78 -1.28
N TYR A 64 -9.91 13.33 -2.36
CA TYR A 64 -10.39 12.27 -3.24
C TYR A 64 -10.48 10.89 -2.56
N LEU A 65 -9.77 10.68 -1.44
CA LEU A 65 -9.87 9.43 -0.69
C LEU A 65 -11.25 9.25 -0.04
N SER A 66 -11.98 10.34 0.19
CA SER A 66 -13.33 10.32 0.77
C SER A 66 -14.36 9.69 -0.17
N ASP A 67 -14.10 9.78 -1.48
CA ASP A 67 -14.97 9.22 -2.52
C ASP A 67 -14.71 7.73 -2.76
N MET A 68 -13.58 7.21 -2.25
CA MET A 68 -13.23 5.81 -2.39
C MET A 68 -14.22 4.93 -1.62
N ARG A 69 -14.88 4.02 -2.34
CA ARG A 69 -15.76 3.01 -1.75
C ARG A 69 -15.03 1.68 -1.67
N ILE A 70 -14.92 1.14 -0.46
CA ILE A 70 -14.36 -0.18 -0.20
C ILE A 70 -15.50 -1.13 0.10
N ASN A 71 -15.58 -2.23 -0.65
CA ASN A 71 -16.49 -3.31 -0.31
C ASN A 71 -15.94 -4.06 0.92
N ARG A 72 -16.69 -4.06 2.02
CA ARG A 72 -16.27 -4.71 3.28
C ARG A 72 -16.51 -6.22 3.26
N CYS A 73 -17.45 -6.69 2.46
CA CYS A 73 -17.75 -8.11 2.33
C CYS A 73 -16.99 -8.66 1.12
N TYR A 74 -16.18 -9.69 1.33
CA TYR A 74 -15.51 -10.37 0.23
C TYR A 74 -16.51 -11.11 -0.66
N PHE A 75 -17.42 -11.84 -0.03
CA PHE A 75 -18.37 -12.71 -0.71
C PHE A 75 -19.82 -12.25 -0.48
N SER A 76 -20.61 -12.33 -1.54
CA SER A 76 -22.06 -12.20 -1.50
C SER A 76 -22.71 -13.58 -1.41
N ASN A 77 -24.03 -13.63 -1.15
CA ASN A 77 -24.73 -14.92 -1.06
C ASN A 77 -24.70 -15.73 -2.36
N TRP A 78 -24.45 -15.09 -3.51
CA TRP A 78 -24.33 -15.73 -4.82
C TRP A 78 -23.03 -16.52 -4.98
N ASP A 79 -22.01 -16.25 -4.15
CA ASP A 79 -20.68 -16.86 -4.27
C ASP A 79 -20.57 -18.21 -3.56
N LYS A 80 -21.67 -18.71 -2.95
CA LYS A 80 -21.70 -19.99 -2.23
C LYS A 80 -21.63 -21.21 -3.14
N ASP A 81 -21.98 -21.05 -4.40
CA ASP A 81 -21.95 -22.13 -5.40
C ASP A 81 -20.62 -22.16 -6.17
N ALA A 82 -19.68 -21.25 -5.87
CA ALA A 82 -18.38 -21.19 -6.53
C ALA A 82 -17.53 -22.43 -6.21
N GLY A 83 -16.82 -22.95 -7.23
CA GLY A 83 -16.04 -24.19 -7.19
C GLY A 83 -14.77 -24.15 -6.31
N GLY A 84 -14.72 -23.28 -5.30
CA GLY A 84 -13.57 -22.97 -4.47
C GLY A 84 -13.11 -21.53 -4.66
N ILE A 85 -12.63 -20.93 -3.57
CA ILE A 85 -12.02 -19.59 -3.59
C ILE A 85 -10.50 -19.77 -3.64
N GLU A 86 -9.85 -19.07 -4.56
CA GLU A 86 -8.40 -18.99 -4.66
C GLU A 86 -7.85 -17.67 -4.10
N MET A 87 -6.59 -17.70 -3.69
CA MET A 87 -5.86 -16.49 -3.30
C MET A 87 -4.69 -16.26 -4.24
N HIS A 88 -4.74 -15.16 -4.97
CA HIS A 88 -3.70 -14.76 -5.91
C HIS A 88 -2.88 -13.62 -5.31
N ILE A 89 -1.56 -13.76 -5.34
CA ILE A 89 -0.65 -12.76 -4.79
C ILE A 89 0.28 -12.27 -5.88
N PHE A 90 0.24 -10.97 -6.12
CA PHE A 90 1.11 -10.29 -7.07
C PHE A 90 2.17 -9.53 -6.30
N CYS A 91 3.40 -9.59 -6.78
CA CYS A 91 4.54 -8.86 -6.22
C CYS A 91 5.11 -7.96 -7.29
N ASP A 92 5.51 -6.75 -6.91
CA ASP A 92 6.17 -5.80 -7.81
C ASP A 92 7.30 -5.07 -7.09
N SER A 93 8.29 -4.60 -7.85
CA SER A 93 9.49 -3.97 -7.32
C SER A 93 10.07 -2.92 -8.25
N SER A 94 10.49 -1.82 -7.66
CA SER A 94 11.16 -0.71 -8.33
C SER A 94 12.31 -0.20 -7.48
N GLN A 95 13.15 0.67 -8.06
CA GLN A 95 14.20 1.36 -7.31
C GLN A 95 13.67 2.30 -6.21
N VAL A 96 12.35 2.58 -6.19
CA VAL A 96 11.72 3.46 -5.21
C VAL A 96 11.07 2.66 -4.07
N ALA A 97 10.34 1.60 -4.42
CA ALA A 97 9.55 0.80 -3.50
C ALA A 97 9.31 -0.60 -4.06
N TYR A 98 9.01 -1.53 -3.17
CA TYR A 98 8.61 -2.89 -3.48
C TYR A 98 7.43 -3.29 -2.60
N GLY A 99 6.62 -4.24 -3.06
CA GLY A 99 5.45 -4.65 -2.31
C GLY A 99 4.75 -5.86 -2.92
N ALA A 100 3.66 -6.26 -2.25
CA ALA A 100 2.78 -7.31 -2.70
C ALA A 100 1.33 -6.97 -2.40
N VAL A 101 0.42 -7.54 -3.19
CA VAL A 101 -1.04 -7.42 -3.03
C VAL A 101 -1.68 -8.79 -3.18
N ALA A 102 -2.65 -9.07 -2.32
CA ALA A 102 -3.45 -10.29 -2.32
C ALA A 102 -4.86 -10.00 -2.80
N TYR A 103 -5.37 -10.87 -3.67
CA TYR A 103 -6.74 -10.88 -4.14
C TYR A 103 -7.37 -12.25 -3.89
N PHE A 104 -8.65 -12.26 -3.56
CA PHE A 104 -9.48 -13.43 -3.78
C PHE A 104 -9.88 -13.49 -5.23
N TRP A 105 -9.90 -14.71 -5.75
CA TRP A 105 -10.38 -15.05 -7.07
C TRP A 105 -11.29 -16.27 -6.94
N TRP A 106 -12.39 -16.30 -7.68
CA TRP A 106 -13.25 -17.48 -7.77
C TRP A 106 -13.99 -17.49 -9.10
N GLU A 107 -14.45 -18.67 -9.48
CA GLU A 107 -15.28 -18.88 -10.66
C GLU A 107 -16.54 -19.65 -10.26
N THR A 108 -17.69 -19.15 -10.69
CA THR A 108 -18.99 -19.79 -10.48
C THR A 108 -19.21 -20.90 -11.53
N PRO A 109 -20.11 -21.87 -11.28
CA PRO A 109 -20.44 -22.90 -12.27
C PRO A 109 -20.99 -22.36 -13.59
N SER A 110 -21.53 -21.13 -13.60
CA SER A 110 -21.97 -20.42 -14.80
C SER A 110 -20.82 -19.72 -15.57
N GLY A 111 -19.59 -19.81 -15.07
CA GLY A 111 -18.40 -19.18 -15.67
C GLY A 111 -18.20 -17.71 -15.29
N GLU A 112 -18.97 -17.16 -14.34
CA GLU A 112 -18.74 -15.81 -13.84
C GLU A 112 -17.54 -15.78 -12.89
N VAL A 113 -16.62 -14.85 -13.14
CA VAL A 113 -15.40 -14.66 -12.35
C VAL A 113 -15.55 -13.51 -11.37
N GLY A 114 -15.25 -13.77 -10.10
CA GLY A 114 -15.19 -12.76 -9.06
C GLY A 114 -13.76 -12.48 -8.60
N VAL A 115 -13.44 -11.19 -8.40
CA VAL A 115 -12.16 -10.75 -7.85
C VAL A 115 -12.39 -9.74 -6.73
N ARG A 116 -11.66 -9.89 -5.62
CA ARG A 116 -11.71 -8.96 -4.48
C ARG A 116 -10.34 -8.68 -3.91
N PHE A 117 -10.02 -7.40 -3.72
CA PHE A 117 -8.84 -7.00 -2.97
C PHE A 117 -8.94 -7.47 -1.53
N VAL A 118 -7.87 -8.08 -1.00
CA VAL A 118 -7.80 -8.55 0.38
C VAL A 118 -6.92 -7.62 1.21
N MET A 119 -5.65 -7.52 0.83
CA MET A 119 -4.65 -6.74 1.56
C MET A 119 -3.46 -6.43 0.65
N ALA A 120 -2.80 -5.29 0.87
CA ALA A 120 -1.52 -4.96 0.26
C ALA A 120 -0.48 -4.56 1.31
N MET A 121 0.78 -4.84 1.01
CA MET A 121 1.92 -4.40 1.82
C MET A 121 2.97 -3.77 0.90
N SER A 122 3.40 -2.55 1.23
CA SER A 122 4.46 -1.84 0.52
C SER A 122 5.56 -1.38 1.47
N ARG A 123 6.79 -1.34 0.95
CA ARG A 123 7.99 -0.87 1.63
C ARG A 123 8.79 0.01 0.69
N LEU A 124 9.42 1.05 1.24
CA LEU A 124 10.40 1.82 0.49
C LEU A 124 11.65 1.00 0.25
N ALA A 125 12.28 1.19 -0.90
CA ALA A 125 13.60 0.68 -1.16
C ALA A 125 14.59 1.27 -0.13
N PRO A 126 15.56 0.48 0.36
CA PRO A 126 16.59 1.00 1.25
C PRO A 126 17.39 2.14 0.59
N LEU A 127 17.83 3.10 1.41
CA LEU A 127 18.70 4.20 0.96
C LEU A 127 20.00 3.69 0.33
N LYS A 128 20.54 2.60 0.89
CA LYS A 128 21.63 1.87 0.26
C LYS A 128 21.11 1.20 -0.99
N LYS A 129 21.54 1.70 -2.16
CA LYS A 129 21.13 1.15 -3.47
C LYS A 129 21.35 -0.35 -3.54
N LEU A 130 20.28 -1.06 -3.83
CA LEU A 130 20.28 -2.49 -4.14
C LEU A 130 20.03 -2.67 -5.64
N SER A 131 20.47 -3.80 -6.18
CA SER A 131 20.14 -4.18 -7.56
C SER A 131 18.65 -4.52 -7.68
N LEU A 132 18.09 -4.34 -8.88
CA LEU A 132 16.68 -4.65 -9.15
C LEU A 132 16.32 -6.11 -8.80
N PRO A 133 17.14 -7.14 -9.16
CA PRO A 133 16.84 -8.52 -8.77
C PRO A 133 16.78 -8.74 -7.25
N ARG A 134 17.57 -8.00 -6.47
CA ARG A 134 17.49 -8.09 -4.99
C ARG A 134 16.19 -7.47 -4.48
N LEU A 135 15.73 -6.38 -5.09
CA LEU A 135 14.46 -5.75 -4.73
C LEU A 135 13.29 -6.66 -5.10
N GLU A 136 13.31 -7.30 -6.27
CA GLU A 136 12.33 -8.31 -6.69
C GLU A 136 12.25 -9.47 -5.68
N LEU A 137 13.40 -10.00 -5.23
CA LEU A 137 13.45 -11.01 -4.18
C LEU A 137 12.84 -10.51 -2.86
N MET A 138 13.08 -9.25 -2.50
CA MET A 138 12.45 -8.64 -1.32
C MET A 138 10.94 -8.48 -1.49
N GLY A 139 10.46 -8.12 -2.69
CA GLY A 139 9.05 -8.10 -3.05
C GLY A 139 8.41 -9.47 -2.90
N ALA A 140 9.02 -10.51 -3.46
CA ALA A 140 8.57 -11.89 -3.32
C ALA A 140 8.52 -12.35 -1.84
N LEU A 141 9.51 -11.96 -1.03
CA LEU A 141 9.49 -12.23 0.41
C LEU A 141 8.32 -11.52 1.12
N VAL A 142 7.98 -10.29 0.71
CA VAL A 142 6.79 -9.60 1.22
C VAL A 142 5.53 -10.36 0.82
N GLY A 143 5.43 -10.84 -0.43
CA GLY A 143 4.32 -11.68 -0.89
C GLY A 143 4.15 -12.97 -0.09
N ALA A 144 5.24 -13.70 0.17
CA ALA A 144 5.20 -14.92 0.98
C ALA A 144 4.75 -14.64 2.44
N LYS A 145 5.16 -13.50 3.01
CA LYS A 145 4.70 -13.06 4.34
C LYS A 145 3.23 -12.66 4.33
N LEU A 146 2.78 -11.96 3.28
CA LEU A 146 1.40 -11.56 3.09
C LEU A 146 0.50 -12.79 3.00
N TRP A 147 0.90 -13.81 2.23
CA TRP A 147 0.20 -15.09 2.17
C TRP A 147 0.05 -15.74 3.54
N LYS A 148 1.16 -15.87 4.28
CA LYS A 148 1.15 -16.48 5.62
C LYS A 148 0.22 -15.71 6.58
N HIS A 149 0.22 -14.38 6.49
CA HIS A 149 -0.67 -13.54 7.28
C HIS A 149 -2.14 -13.77 6.90
N CYS A 150 -2.46 -13.68 5.62
CA CYS A 150 -3.83 -13.88 5.13
C CYS A 150 -4.35 -15.27 5.51
N ARG A 151 -3.55 -16.34 5.32
CA ARG A 151 -3.92 -17.71 5.68
C ARG A 151 -4.19 -17.88 7.18
N MET A 152 -3.51 -17.13 8.05
CA MET A 152 -3.69 -17.22 9.50
C MET A 152 -5.00 -16.55 9.97
N PHE A 153 -5.36 -15.41 9.37
CA PHE A 153 -6.51 -14.62 9.80
C PHE A 153 -7.80 -14.92 9.02
N LEU A 154 -7.68 -15.34 7.77
CA LEU A 154 -8.81 -15.65 6.90
C LEU A 154 -9.06 -17.15 6.95
N ARG A 155 -10.04 -17.57 7.75
CA ARG A 155 -10.53 -18.96 7.86
C ARG A 155 -11.43 -19.33 6.67
N VAL A 156 -10.93 -19.14 5.45
CA VAL A 156 -11.67 -19.37 4.19
C VAL A 156 -11.23 -20.68 3.53
N TRP A 157 -10.57 -21.56 4.30
CA TRP A 157 -9.95 -22.81 3.90
C TRP A 157 -10.16 -23.86 4.98
#